data_AF-A0A084WRQ1-F1
#
_entry.id   AF-A0A084WRQ1-F1
#
_cell.length_a   1.000
_cell.length_b   1.000
_cell.length_c   1.000
_cell.angle_alpha   90.00
_cell.angle_beta   90.00
_cell.angle_gamma   90.00
#
_symmetry.space_group_name_H-M   'P 1'
#
loop_
_entity.id
_entity.type
_entity.pdbx_description
1 polymer ?
#
loop_
_entity_poly.entity_id
_entity_poly.type
_entity_poly.pdbx_seq_one_letter_code
_entity_poly.pdbx_strand_id
1 'polypeptide(L)'
;MAMDATAAYRPKVDLNELGDHEPKLAPPDVLDNGGTPQHQQQPTVYLTETFYISSKKNTVFEVRLTDKGLCLKKQSNGSTKEQTIPMKDIIGCRCLRSKRRSRGSSSCTCASISNSSQLKVVEENSGEQDETDVSAYLYIYAYILKRNRRGGFRERTTITLRFRSFDRYEDNNREAQKWRAAIKHLIAGEPVQRLTYQPKETRKMLVILNPKSGSGKAREMFQQRVAPILAEAEIPYDLHITKKCNWAREFVRLRDVYLWRGILVVGGDGIFFEVLNGLFEREDWQTAIDELPIGIIPCGSGNGLAKTVSFLYE
;
A
#
# COMPACT_ATOMS: atom_id res chain seq x y z
N MET A 1 6.34 -37.69 -41.36
CA MET A 1 5.12 -37.33 -40.58
C MET A 1 5.37 -37.68 -39.14
N ALA A 2 5.93 -36.74 -38.38
CA ALA A 2 6.03 -36.75 -36.92
C ALA A 2 6.57 -35.37 -36.53
N MET A 3 5.81 -34.57 -35.78
CA MET A 3 6.38 -33.56 -34.89
C MET A 3 5.46 -33.34 -33.69
N ASP A 4 6.12 -33.46 -32.55
CA ASP A 4 5.67 -33.44 -31.16
C ASP A 4 4.91 -32.19 -30.73
N ALA A 5 3.95 -32.42 -29.84
CA ALA A 5 3.35 -31.41 -28.98
C ALA A 5 4.41 -30.87 -28.00
N THR A 6 4.69 -29.58 -28.04
CA THR A 6 5.70 -28.94 -27.17
C THR A 6 5.10 -27.93 -26.19
N ALA A 7 5.30 -28.27 -24.92
CA ALA A 7 5.63 -27.42 -23.78
C ALA A 7 4.61 -26.37 -23.27
N ALA A 8 3.98 -26.71 -22.15
CA ALA A 8 3.28 -25.79 -21.24
C ALA A 8 4.19 -24.63 -20.79
N TYR A 9 3.72 -23.41 -21.06
CA TYR A 9 4.41 -22.14 -20.85
C TYR A 9 4.32 -21.68 -19.39
N ARG A 10 5.44 -21.23 -18.81
CA ARG A 10 5.63 -20.90 -17.39
C ARG A 10 5.74 -19.37 -17.18
N PRO A 11 5.07 -18.77 -16.19
CA PRO A 11 5.13 -17.33 -15.94
C PRO A 11 6.51 -16.88 -15.41
N LYS A 12 6.94 -15.63 -15.70
CA LYS A 12 8.22 -15.03 -15.26
C LYS A 12 7.97 -13.68 -14.58
N VAL A 13 8.69 -13.32 -13.52
CA VAL A 13 8.54 -12.12 -12.68
C VAL A 13 9.88 -11.38 -12.54
N ASP A 14 9.87 -10.08 -12.82
CA ASP A 14 10.98 -9.18 -12.46
C ASP A 14 10.72 -8.59 -11.07
N LEU A 15 11.42 -9.12 -10.06
CA LEU A 15 11.50 -8.54 -8.71
C LEU A 15 12.87 -7.87 -8.58
N ASN A 16 12.90 -6.54 -8.64
CA ASN A 16 14.07 -5.76 -8.24
C ASN A 16 13.94 -5.37 -6.76
N GLU A 17 15.00 -5.69 -6.02
CA GLU A 17 15.42 -5.13 -4.73
C GLU A 17 14.56 -5.41 -3.47
N LEU A 18 14.79 -6.58 -2.86
CA LEU A 18 14.83 -6.70 -1.39
C LEU A 18 16.30 -6.85 -0.99
N GLY A 19 16.84 -5.81 -0.35
CA GLY A 19 18.22 -5.79 0.15
C GLY A 19 18.45 -6.78 1.29
N ASP A 20 19.57 -7.49 1.23
CA ASP A 20 20.07 -8.37 2.27
C ASP A 20 20.56 -7.53 3.47
N HIS A 21 19.76 -7.44 4.53
CA HIS A 21 20.23 -7.01 5.85
C HIS A 21 19.79 -8.02 6.91
N GLU A 22 20.76 -8.83 7.32
CA GLU A 22 20.75 -9.71 8.49
C GLU A 22 20.63 -8.91 9.80
N PRO A 23 19.67 -9.22 10.69
CA PRO A 23 19.78 -8.90 12.10
C PRO A 23 20.38 -10.10 12.85
N LYS A 24 21.50 -9.86 13.56
CA LYS A 24 22.10 -10.81 14.50
C LYS A 24 21.14 -11.11 15.67
N LEU A 25 20.88 -12.39 15.91
CA LEU A 25 20.15 -12.91 17.07
C LEU A 25 20.98 -12.77 18.36
N ALA A 26 20.32 -12.43 19.46
CA ALA A 26 20.82 -12.58 20.83
C ALA A 26 20.40 -13.96 21.40
N PRO A 27 21.14 -14.55 22.35
CA PRO A 27 20.92 -15.92 22.83
C PRO A 27 19.69 -16.06 23.76
N PRO A 28 19.20 -17.30 23.97
CA PRO A 28 17.97 -17.55 24.72
C PRO A 28 18.25 -17.74 26.22
N ASP A 29 17.44 -17.08 27.06
CA ASP A 29 17.27 -17.45 28.46
C ASP A 29 16.02 -18.35 28.63
N VAL A 30 16.15 -19.34 29.50
CA VAL A 30 15.23 -20.48 29.70
C VAL A 30 14.46 -20.32 31.02
N LEU A 31 13.23 -20.87 31.04
CA LEU A 31 12.30 -21.21 32.16
C LEU A 31 11.37 -20.05 32.61
N ASP A 32 10.07 -20.20 32.88
CA ASP A 32 9.27 -21.39 33.22
C ASP A 32 7.73 -21.19 33.00
N ASN A 33 7.06 -22.32 32.75
CA ASN A 33 5.67 -22.77 32.98
C ASN A 33 4.41 -21.89 32.89
N GLY A 34 3.40 -22.48 32.19
CA GLY A 34 2.01 -22.48 32.64
C GLY A 34 1.01 -21.75 31.74
N GLY A 35 0.56 -22.38 30.65
CA GLY A 35 -0.54 -21.87 29.83
C GLY A 35 -1.16 -22.94 28.95
N THR A 36 -2.47 -23.10 29.04
CA THR A 36 -3.36 -24.01 28.30
C THR A 36 -3.07 -24.08 26.80
N PRO A 37 -3.34 -25.23 26.11
CA PRO A 37 -3.10 -25.36 24.68
C PRO A 37 -4.07 -24.44 23.91
N GLN A 38 -3.61 -23.24 23.56
CA GLN A 38 -4.23 -22.47 22.51
C GLN A 38 -4.14 -23.30 21.23
N HIS A 39 -5.29 -23.77 20.74
CA HIS A 39 -5.39 -24.31 19.38
C HIS A 39 -4.77 -23.28 18.43
N GLN A 40 -3.56 -23.56 17.94
CA GLN A 40 -2.93 -22.80 16.87
C GLN A 40 -3.75 -23.08 15.61
N GLN A 41 -4.84 -22.32 15.43
CA GLN A 41 -5.63 -22.34 14.21
C GLN A 41 -4.67 -21.99 13.06
N GLN A 42 -4.56 -22.92 12.11
CA GLN A 42 -3.76 -22.69 10.91
C GLN A 42 -4.35 -21.48 10.16
N PRO A 43 -3.48 -20.58 9.63
CA PRO A 43 -3.95 -19.40 8.93
C PRO A 43 -4.83 -19.80 7.75
N THR A 44 -5.98 -19.14 7.61
CA THR A 44 -6.89 -19.41 6.50
C THR A 44 -6.23 -18.92 5.21
N VAL A 45 -6.05 -19.82 4.23
CA VAL A 45 -5.46 -19.50 2.94
C VAL A 45 -6.57 -19.24 1.93
N TYR A 46 -6.60 -18.02 1.37
CA TYR A 46 -7.62 -17.60 0.41
C TYR A 46 -7.19 -17.84 -1.04
N LEU A 47 -5.93 -17.53 -1.35
CA LEU A 47 -5.36 -17.68 -2.68
C LEU A 47 -3.91 -18.17 -2.58
N THR A 48 -3.52 -19.04 -3.50
CA THR A 48 -2.15 -19.55 -3.64
C THR A 48 -1.79 -19.60 -5.10
N GLU A 49 -0.61 -19.11 -5.46
CA GLU A 49 -0.09 -19.20 -6.81
C GLU A 49 1.44 -19.26 -6.81
N THR A 50 2.02 -19.88 -7.83
CA THR A 50 3.47 -20.02 -8.00
C THR A 50 4.00 -19.05 -9.05
N PHE A 51 4.93 -18.19 -8.64
CA PHE A 51 5.57 -17.19 -9.46
C PHE A 51 7.06 -17.51 -9.64
N TYR A 52 7.61 -17.33 -10.85
CA TYR A 52 9.03 -17.59 -11.13
C TYR A 52 9.78 -16.28 -11.34
N ILE A 53 11.06 -16.18 -10.97
CA ILE A 53 11.85 -14.97 -11.23
C ILE A 53 12.51 -15.02 -12.62
N SER A 54 12.45 -13.94 -13.41
CA SER A 54 13.12 -13.83 -14.72
C SER A 54 14.64 -13.70 -14.62
N SER A 55 15.16 -13.03 -13.58
CA SER A 55 16.58 -12.67 -13.44
C SER A 55 17.49 -13.76 -12.86
N LYS A 56 16.94 -14.79 -12.18
CA LYS A 56 17.72 -15.85 -11.52
C LYS A 56 17.17 -17.22 -11.90
N LYS A 57 17.98 -18.02 -12.59
CA LYS A 57 17.64 -19.42 -12.91
C LYS A 57 17.37 -20.17 -11.59
N ASN A 58 16.30 -20.96 -11.58
CA ASN A 58 15.94 -21.89 -10.49
C ASN A 58 15.47 -21.27 -9.16
N THR A 59 14.96 -20.04 -9.17
CA THR A 59 14.25 -19.46 -8.00
C THR A 59 12.75 -19.37 -8.26
N VAL A 60 11.96 -19.93 -7.34
CA VAL A 60 10.50 -19.95 -7.39
C VAL A 60 9.93 -19.32 -6.12
N PHE A 61 8.82 -18.59 -6.27
CA PHE A 61 8.05 -17.99 -5.17
C PHE A 61 6.68 -18.62 -5.14
N GLU A 62 6.39 -19.38 -4.09
CA GLU A 62 5.02 -19.74 -3.74
C GLU A 62 4.44 -18.58 -2.94
N VAL A 63 3.42 -17.92 -3.50
CA VAL A 63 2.77 -16.76 -2.89
C VAL A 63 1.41 -17.19 -2.38
N ARG A 64 1.13 -16.87 -1.11
CA ARG A 64 -0.13 -17.22 -0.43
C ARG A 64 -0.74 -15.98 0.18
N LEU A 65 -2.00 -15.71 -0.13
CA LEU A 65 -2.80 -14.70 0.56
C LEU A 65 -3.55 -15.37 1.71
N THR A 66 -3.29 -14.92 2.93
CA THR A 66 -3.92 -15.45 4.15
C THR A 66 -4.62 -14.34 4.92
N ASP A 67 -5.37 -14.73 5.94
CA ASP A 67 -5.95 -13.83 6.94
C ASP A 67 -4.90 -12.98 7.66
N LYS A 68 -3.68 -13.49 7.83
CA LYS A 68 -2.56 -12.78 8.47
C LYS A 68 -1.85 -11.81 7.53
N GLY A 69 -1.88 -12.02 6.21
CA GLY A 69 -1.10 -11.22 5.27
C GLY A 69 -0.77 -11.88 3.95
N LEU A 70 0.20 -11.30 3.24
CA LEU A 70 0.78 -11.85 2.02
C LEU A 70 2.06 -12.61 2.35
N CYS A 71 2.01 -13.94 2.25
CA CYS A 71 3.13 -14.84 2.45
C CYS A 71 3.88 -15.06 1.14
N LEU A 72 5.19 -14.85 1.16
CA LEU A 72 6.14 -15.05 0.07
C LEU A 72 7.13 -16.14 0.48
N LYS A 73 7.00 -17.34 -0.10
CA LYS A 73 7.90 -18.46 0.17
C LYS A 73 8.82 -18.67 -1.02
N LYS A 74 10.07 -18.23 -0.85
CA LYS A 74 11.15 -18.38 -1.82
C LYS A 74 11.79 -19.76 -1.70
N GLN A 75 11.84 -20.48 -2.80
CA GLN A 75 12.58 -21.73 -2.95
C GLN A 75 13.77 -21.49 -3.90
N SER A 76 14.99 -21.74 -3.43
CA SER A 76 16.22 -21.55 -4.21
C SER A 76 17.26 -22.59 -3.79
N ASN A 77 17.67 -23.46 -4.73
CA ASN A 77 18.75 -24.44 -4.56
C ASN A 77 18.68 -25.24 -3.24
N GLY A 78 17.49 -25.76 -2.90
CA GLY A 78 17.26 -26.55 -1.68
C GLY A 78 17.02 -25.75 -0.40
N SER A 79 17.30 -24.44 -0.40
CA SER A 79 16.94 -23.55 0.71
C SER A 79 15.54 -22.96 0.52
N THR A 80 14.76 -22.94 1.60
CA THR A 80 13.44 -22.30 1.65
C THR A 80 13.49 -21.14 2.62
N LYS A 81 13.11 -19.95 2.15
CA LYS A 81 12.91 -18.75 3.00
C LYS A 81 11.48 -18.29 2.85
N GLU A 82 10.81 -18.07 3.98
CA GLU A 82 9.44 -17.58 4.02
C GLU A 82 9.39 -16.22 4.69
N GLN A 83 8.66 -15.28 4.07
CA GLN A 83 8.43 -13.95 4.60
C GLN A 83 6.94 -13.64 4.50
N THR A 84 6.33 -13.16 5.58
CA THR A 84 4.94 -12.69 5.55
C THR A 84 4.93 -11.18 5.71
N ILE A 85 4.24 -10.50 4.80
CA ILE A 85 3.89 -9.08 4.93
C ILE A 85 2.54 -9.02 5.64
N PRO A 86 2.48 -8.48 6.87
CA PRO A 86 1.23 -8.44 7.64
C PRO A 86 0.14 -7.68 6.88
N MET A 87 -1.12 -8.14 7.00
CA MET A 87 -2.25 -7.46 6.34
C MET A 87 -2.36 -5.99 6.75
N LYS A 88 -2.10 -5.68 8.04
CA LYS A 88 -2.08 -4.31 8.58
C LYS A 88 -1.04 -3.36 7.95
N ASP A 89 -0.02 -3.92 7.29
CA ASP A 89 1.03 -3.13 6.63
C ASP A 89 0.72 -2.91 5.14
N ILE A 90 -0.25 -3.63 4.57
CA ILE A 90 -0.70 -3.48 3.19
C ILE A 90 -1.79 -2.40 3.15
N ILE A 91 -1.56 -1.34 2.38
CA ILE A 91 -2.49 -0.19 2.32
C ILE A 91 -3.36 -0.21 1.06
N GLY A 92 -2.94 -0.92 0.02
CA GLY A 92 -3.68 -0.97 -1.24
C GLY A 92 -3.00 -1.80 -2.30
N CYS A 93 -3.69 -1.94 -3.44
CA CYS A 93 -3.17 -2.67 -4.59
C CYS A 93 -3.86 -2.25 -5.89
N ARG A 94 -3.15 -2.35 -7.02
CA ARG A 94 -3.64 -1.96 -8.35
C ARG A 94 -3.24 -2.96 -9.42
N CYS A 95 -4.17 -3.25 -10.32
CA CYS A 95 -3.90 -3.97 -11.57
C CYS A 95 -3.46 -2.97 -12.63
N LEU A 96 -2.36 -3.27 -13.31
CA LEU A 96 -1.70 -2.41 -14.29
C LEU A 96 -1.29 -3.22 -15.52
N ARG A 97 -1.00 -2.51 -16.61
CA ARG A 97 -0.49 -3.06 -17.87
C ARG A 97 0.89 -2.46 -18.16
N SER A 98 1.73 -3.16 -18.91
CA SER A 98 3.02 -2.60 -19.33
C SER A 98 2.82 -1.41 -20.27
N LYS A 99 3.72 -0.44 -20.18
CA LYS A 99 3.72 0.77 -21.01
C LYS A 99 4.47 0.53 -22.31
N ARG A 100 3.89 0.95 -23.44
CA ARG A 100 4.52 0.90 -24.77
C ARG A 100 5.83 1.67 -24.76
N ARG A 101 6.88 1.06 -25.31
CA ARG A 101 8.17 1.75 -25.52
C ARG A 101 8.02 2.78 -26.65
N SER A 102 8.33 4.05 -26.38
CA SER A 102 8.31 5.10 -27.40
C SER A 102 9.39 4.83 -28.46
N ARG A 103 9.00 4.90 -29.74
CA ARG A 103 9.84 4.65 -30.93
C ARG A 103 10.91 5.74 -31.20
N GLY A 104 11.20 6.61 -30.23
CA GLY A 104 12.23 7.65 -30.30
C GLY A 104 13.24 7.63 -29.14
N SER A 105 13.14 6.69 -28.21
CA SER A 105 14.19 6.48 -27.20
C SER A 105 15.21 5.49 -27.75
N SER A 106 15.86 5.84 -28.86
CA SER A 106 17.05 5.13 -29.34
C SER A 106 18.08 5.15 -28.21
N SER A 107 18.44 3.97 -27.72
CA SER A 107 19.66 3.80 -26.96
C SER A 107 20.80 4.33 -27.83
N CYS A 108 21.32 5.51 -27.50
CA CYS A 108 22.65 5.87 -27.94
C CYS A 108 23.60 4.82 -27.36
N THR A 109 24.46 4.25 -28.20
CA THR A 109 25.57 3.35 -27.86
C THR A 109 26.72 4.08 -27.14
N CYS A 110 26.41 5.19 -26.46
CA CYS A 110 27.36 6.04 -25.74
C CYS A 110 26.69 6.72 -24.54
N ALA A 111 26.04 5.94 -23.67
CA ALA A 111 25.78 6.36 -22.30
C ALA A 111 26.13 5.19 -21.39
N SER A 112 27.19 5.38 -20.63
CA SER A 112 27.68 4.52 -19.56
C SER A 112 26.55 3.86 -18.76
N ILE A 113 26.70 2.55 -18.60
CA ILE A 113 25.92 1.63 -17.78
C ILE A 113 25.52 2.30 -16.46
N SER A 114 24.29 2.80 -16.40
CA SER A 114 23.62 3.15 -15.15
C SER A 114 22.33 2.33 -15.11
N ASN A 115 22.26 1.47 -14.09
CA ASN A 115 21.16 0.57 -13.80
C ASN A 115 19.82 1.31 -13.77
N SER A 116 18.91 0.99 -14.70
CA SER A 116 17.45 1.02 -14.45
C SER A 116 16.70 0.42 -15.65
N SER A 117 16.72 -0.91 -15.77
CA SER A 117 15.73 -1.67 -16.53
C SER A 117 14.39 -1.75 -15.78
N GLN A 118 13.91 -0.63 -15.23
CA GLN A 118 12.68 -0.62 -14.44
C GLN A 118 11.48 -0.76 -15.39
N LEU A 119 10.70 -1.82 -15.20
CA LEU A 119 9.45 -2.05 -15.90
C LEU A 119 8.55 -0.81 -15.76
N LYS A 120 8.17 -0.20 -16.88
CA LYS A 120 7.21 0.91 -16.90
C LYS A 120 5.81 0.32 -17.08
N VAL A 121 4.91 0.65 -16.16
CA VAL A 121 3.52 0.21 -16.16
C VAL A 121 2.57 1.41 -16.17
N VAL A 122 1.36 1.20 -16.65
CA VAL A 122 0.30 2.20 -16.81
C VAL A 122 -1.05 1.57 -16.48
N GLU A 123 -2.04 2.42 -16.21
CA GLU A 123 -3.42 1.98 -16.09
C GLU A 123 -3.98 1.53 -17.45
N GLU A 124 -4.96 0.62 -17.41
CA GLU A 124 -5.59 0.02 -18.58
C GLU A 124 -6.29 1.04 -19.49
N ASN A 125 -6.67 2.21 -18.96
CA ASN A 125 -7.35 3.26 -19.72
C ASN A 125 -6.42 4.43 -20.13
N SER A 126 -5.10 4.29 -19.98
CA SER A 126 -4.15 5.36 -20.31
C SER A 126 -3.93 5.60 -21.81
N GLY A 127 -4.24 4.63 -22.67
CA GLY A 127 -3.93 4.67 -24.11
C GLY A 127 -2.44 4.47 -24.44
N GLU A 128 -1.59 4.27 -23.44
CA GLU A 128 -0.13 4.09 -23.60
C GLU A 128 0.33 2.65 -23.40
N GLN A 129 -0.59 1.67 -23.44
CA GLN A 129 -0.24 0.30 -23.10
C GLN A 129 0.51 -0.42 -24.22
N ASP A 130 1.36 -1.37 -23.83
CA ASP A 130 1.98 -2.30 -24.75
C ASP A 130 0.99 -3.41 -25.12
N GLU A 131 0.45 -3.34 -26.33
CA GLU A 131 -0.50 -4.34 -26.83
C GLU A 131 0.14 -5.71 -27.07
N THR A 132 1.47 -5.78 -27.19
CA THR A 132 2.19 -7.04 -27.46
C THR A 132 2.42 -7.87 -26.20
N ASP A 133 2.34 -7.24 -25.03
CA ASP A 133 2.49 -7.92 -23.75
C ASP A 133 1.13 -8.36 -23.21
N VAL A 134 0.91 -9.68 -23.23
CA VAL A 134 -0.30 -10.31 -22.72
C VAL A 134 -0.31 -10.41 -21.18
N SER A 135 0.69 -9.87 -20.50
CA SER A 135 0.80 -9.95 -19.04
C SER A 135 -0.08 -8.93 -18.34
N ALA A 136 -0.65 -9.32 -17.20
CA ALA A 136 -1.23 -8.40 -16.23
C ALA A 136 -0.33 -8.27 -14.99
N TYR A 137 -0.28 -7.07 -14.40
CA TYR A 137 0.58 -6.78 -13.27
C TYR A 137 -0.25 -6.34 -12.07
N LEU A 138 -0.10 -7.03 -10.94
CA LEU A 138 -0.69 -6.61 -9.67
C LEU A 138 0.40 -5.98 -8.81
N TYR A 139 0.25 -4.69 -8.54
CA TYR A 139 1.07 -3.94 -7.61
C TYR A 139 0.39 -3.95 -6.25
N ILE A 140 1.11 -4.37 -5.21
CA ILE A 140 0.64 -4.37 -3.82
C ILE A 140 1.54 -3.40 -3.06
N TYR A 141 0.93 -2.41 -2.42
CA TYR A 141 1.62 -1.34 -1.70
C TYR A 141 1.59 -1.61 -0.21
N ALA A 142 2.77 -1.70 0.39
CA ALA A 142 2.92 -1.94 1.83
C ALA A 142 3.90 -0.96 2.45
N TYR A 143 3.70 -0.66 3.73
CA TYR A 143 4.55 0.20 4.54
C TYR A 143 5.08 -0.61 5.73
N ILE A 144 6.11 -1.41 5.51
CA ILE A 144 6.60 -2.41 6.48
C ILE A 144 7.39 -1.72 7.58
N LEU A 145 7.04 -2.00 8.84
CA LEU A 145 7.79 -1.47 9.98
C LEU A 145 9.17 -2.13 10.08
N LYS A 146 10.22 -1.34 9.89
CA LYS A 146 11.61 -1.72 10.17
C LYS A 146 12.05 -1.09 11.48
N ARG A 147 12.79 -1.84 12.29
CA ARG A 147 13.38 -1.33 13.55
C ARG A 147 14.88 -1.24 13.42
N ASN A 148 15.46 -0.17 13.95
CA ASN A 148 16.90 0.03 14.09
C ASN A 148 17.22 0.55 15.51
N ARG A 149 18.51 0.77 15.80
CA ARG A 149 18.96 1.26 17.12
C ARG A 149 18.38 2.64 17.51
N ARG A 150 17.89 3.43 16.54
CA ARG A 150 17.31 4.77 16.75
C ARG A 150 15.77 4.77 16.79
N GLY A 151 15.14 3.60 16.69
CA GLY A 151 13.68 3.44 16.71
C GLY A 151 13.12 2.69 15.50
N GLY A 152 11.79 2.71 15.37
CA GLY A 152 11.06 2.15 14.23
C GLY A 152 10.84 3.17 13.12
N PHE A 153 10.88 2.74 11.87
CA PHE A 153 10.40 3.51 10.72
C PHE A 153 9.66 2.59 9.76
N ARG A 154 8.62 3.10 9.10
CA ARG A 154 7.94 2.35 8.04
C ARG A 154 8.63 2.59 6.70
N GLU A 155 9.02 1.51 6.04
CA GLU A 155 9.60 1.55 4.71
C GLU A 155 8.52 1.22 3.68
N ARG A 156 8.43 2.06 2.63
CA ARG A 156 7.54 1.80 1.50
C ARG A 156 8.10 0.63 0.68
N THR A 157 7.31 -0.41 0.52
CA THR A 157 7.62 -1.61 -0.28
C THR A 157 6.53 -1.83 -1.32
N THR A 158 6.92 -2.11 -2.56
CA THR A 158 5.97 -2.46 -3.63
C THR A 158 6.25 -3.89 -4.08
N ILE A 159 5.26 -4.76 -3.91
CA ILE A 159 5.31 -6.14 -4.39
C ILE A 159 4.62 -6.17 -5.74
N THR A 160 5.31 -6.69 -6.75
CA THR A 160 4.77 -6.80 -8.11
C THR A 160 4.59 -8.27 -8.47
N LEU A 161 3.36 -8.68 -8.70
CA LEU A 161 3.02 -10.02 -9.20
C LEU A 161 2.67 -9.91 -10.69
N ARG A 162 3.35 -10.67 -11.54
CA ARG A 162 3.08 -10.71 -12.98
C ARG A 162 2.31 -11.98 -13.33
N PHE A 163 1.10 -11.80 -13.83
CA PHE A 163 0.22 -12.85 -14.32
C PHE A 163 0.44 -13.01 -15.82
N ARG A 164 0.85 -14.21 -16.23
CA ARG A 164 1.15 -14.55 -17.63
C ARG A 164 0.95 -16.06 -17.90
N SER A 165 -0.04 -16.65 -17.25
CA SER A 165 -0.35 -18.08 -17.38
C SER A 165 -1.21 -18.37 -18.60
N PHE A 166 -1.84 -17.34 -19.18
CA PHE A 166 -2.72 -17.44 -20.34
C PHE A 166 -2.16 -16.68 -21.55
N ASP A 167 -2.61 -17.07 -22.74
CA ASP A 167 -2.21 -16.45 -24.00
C ASP A 167 -2.91 -15.11 -24.27
N ARG A 168 -3.97 -14.81 -23.51
CA ARG A 168 -4.77 -13.58 -23.63
C ARG A 168 -4.59 -12.69 -22.40
N TYR A 169 -4.50 -11.38 -22.64
CA TYR A 169 -4.38 -10.39 -21.57
C TYR A 169 -5.58 -10.44 -20.63
N GLU A 170 -6.78 -10.59 -21.19
CA GLU A 170 -8.04 -10.55 -20.46
C GLU A 170 -8.10 -11.63 -19.39
N ASP A 171 -7.58 -12.82 -19.68
CA ASP A 171 -7.58 -13.95 -18.75
C ASP A 171 -6.50 -13.79 -17.67
N ASN A 172 -5.32 -13.25 -18.02
CA ASN A 172 -4.31 -12.88 -17.04
C ASN A 172 -4.79 -11.74 -16.12
N ASN A 173 -5.49 -10.74 -16.67
CA ASN A 173 -6.07 -9.64 -15.91
C ASN A 173 -7.19 -10.14 -14.99
N ARG A 174 -8.00 -11.11 -15.41
CA ARG A 174 -9.04 -11.73 -14.58
C ARG A 174 -8.47 -12.36 -13.31
N GLU A 175 -7.35 -13.09 -13.41
CA GLU A 175 -6.70 -13.66 -12.22
C GLU A 175 -6.07 -12.57 -11.35
N ALA A 176 -5.42 -11.56 -11.95
CA ALA A 176 -4.89 -10.42 -11.20
C ALA A 176 -5.99 -9.65 -10.44
N GLN A 177 -7.16 -9.45 -11.06
CA GLN A 177 -8.32 -8.77 -10.47
C GLN A 177 -8.93 -9.57 -9.33
N LYS A 178 -8.98 -10.91 -9.44
CA LYS A 178 -9.39 -11.80 -8.34
C LYS A 178 -8.48 -11.64 -7.12
N TRP A 179 -7.16 -11.58 -7.32
CA TRP A 179 -6.20 -11.30 -6.25
C TRP A 179 -6.40 -9.91 -5.66
N ARG A 180 -6.56 -8.87 -6.50
CA ARG A 180 -6.86 -7.51 -6.06
C ARG A 180 -8.12 -7.46 -5.19
N ALA A 181 -9.21 -8.10 -5.64
CA ALA A 181 -10.46 -8.13 -4.90
C ALA A 181 -10.28 -8.80 -3.53
N ALA A 182 -9.61 -9.94 -3.46
CA ALA A 182 -9.36 -10.64 -2.19
C ALA A 182 -8.54 -9.77 -1.21
N ILE A 183 -7.46 -9.14 -1.68
CA ILE A 183 -6.65 -8.22 -0.86
C ILE A 183 -7.51 -7.06 -0.35
N LYS A 184 -8.36 -6.47 -1.19
CA LYS A 184 -9.21 -5.35 -0.81
C LYS A 184 -10.27 -5.72 0.24
N HIS A 185 -10.90 -6.89 0.13
CA HIS A 185 -11.79 -7.38 1.19
C HIS A 185 -11.03 -7.54 2.52
N LEU A 186 -9.84 -8.13 2.50
CA LEU A 186 -9.03 -8.34 3.71
C LEU A 186 -8.58 -7.03 4.35
N ILE A 187 -8.17 -6.03 3.56
CA ILE A 187 -7.84 -4.68 4.05
C ILE A 187 -9.07 -4.04 4.71
N ALA A 188 -10.25 -4.23 4.13
CA ALA A 188 -11.52 -3.72 4.67
C ALA A 188 -12.04 -4.53 5.88
N GLY A 189 -11.38 -5.62 6.28
CA GLY A 189 -11.86 -6.52 7.33
C GLY A 189 -13.12 -7.31 6.94
N GLU A 190 -13.35 -7.48 5.63
CA GLU A 190 -14.52 -8.15 5.07
C GLU A 190 -14.19 -9.59 4.64
N PRO A 191 -15.16 -10.52 4.70
CA PRO A 191 -14.95 -11.88 4.24
C PRO A 191 -14.73 -11.94 2.72
N VAL A 192 -13.75 -12.72 2.29
CA VAL A 192 -13.44 -12.94 0.87
C VAL A 192 -14.45 -13.92 0.26
N GLN A 193 -15.61 -13.41 -0.16
CA GLN A 193 -16.67 -14.23 -0.77
C GLN A 193 -16.82 -13.98 -2.28
N ARG A 194 -16.43 -12.79 -2.75
CA ARG A 194 -16.66 -12.35 -4.13
C ARG A 194 -15.34 -12.14 -4.88
N LEU A 195 -15.38 -12.41 -6.19
CA LEU A 195 -14.26 -12.19 -7.10
C LEU A 195 -14.08 -10.70 -7.48
N THR A 196 -14.98 -9.84 -7.03
CA THR A 196 -14.97 -8.39 -7.26
C THR A 196 -15.11 -7.66 -5.93
N TYR A 197 -14.46 -6.50 -5.82
CA TYR A 197 -14.53 -5.66 -4.64
C TYR A 197 -15.15 -4.31 -4.99
N GLN A 198 -16.11 -3.88 -4.18
CA GLN A 198 -16.71 -2.55 -4.26
C GLN A 198 -16.55 -1.88 -2.89
N PRO A 199 -15.90 -0.71 -2.79
CA PRO A 199 -15.75 -0.01 -1.53
C PRO A 199 -17.12 0.37 -0.97
N LYS A 200 -17.39 0.06 0.31
CA LYS A 200 -18.60 0.54 1.00
C LYS A 200 -18.61 2.05 1.16
N GLU A 201 -17.43 2.65 1.35
CA GLU A 201 -17.28 4.09 1.60
C GLU A 201 -16.63 4.80 0.41
N THR A 202 -17.46 5.51 -0.36
CA THR A 202 -17.05 6.21 -1.58
C THR A 202 -16.79 7.71 -1.37
N ARG A 203 -17.21 8.30 -0.24
CA ARG A 203 -17.02 9.73 0.07
C ARG A 203 -15.55 10.09 0.17
N LYS A 204 -15.14 11.30 -0.18
CA LYS A 204 -13.71 11.67 -0.12
C LYS A 204 -13.23 11.90 1.31
N MET A 205 -11.92 11.90 1.53
CA MET A 205 -11.30 12.43 2.75
C MET A 205 -11.22 13.96 2.68
N LEU A 206 -11.59 14.68 3.74
CA LEU A 206 -11.36 16.12 3.83
C LEU A 206 -9.95 16.37 4.36
N VAL A 207 -9.06 16.95 3.55
CA VAL A 207 -7.70 17.31 4.01
C VAL A 207 -7.65 18.82 4.29
N ILE A 208 -7.43 19.19 5.55
CA ILE A 208 -7.22 20.58 5.96
C ILE A 208 -5.74 20.79 6.23
N LEU A 209 -5.10 21.64 5.43
CA LEU A 209 -3.65 21.84 5.46
C LEU A 209 -3.30 23.28 5.82
N ASN A 210 -2.45 23.46 6.84
CA ASN A 210 -1.83 24.76 7.10
C ASN A 210 -0.42 24.80 6.52
N PRO A 211 -0.19 25.58 5.44
CA PRO A 211 1.08 25.58 4.73
C PRO A 211 2.22 26.17 5.56
N LYS A 212 1.89 27.06 6.52
CA LYS A 212 2.86 27.73 7.40
C LYS A 212 3.18 26.96 8.68
N SER A 213 2.63 25.75 8.86
CA SER A 213 2.97 24.93 10.04
C SER A 213 4.45 24.55 10.05
N GLY A 214 5.05 24.54 11.25
CA GLY A 214 6.42 24.12 11.46
C GLY A 214 7.41 25.03 10.72
N SER A 215 8.28 24.41 9.91
CA SER A 215 9.26 25.10 9.06
C SER A 215 8.66 25.70 7.78
N GLY A 216 7.33 25.76 7.66
CA GLY A 216 6.64 26.25 6.45
C GLY A 216 6.63 25.27 5.28
N LYS A 217 7.00 24.00 5.53
CA LYS A 217 7.13 22.94 4.51
C LYS A 217 5.96 21.96 4.50
N ALA A 218 4.86 22.25 5.22
CA ALA A 218 3.74 21.32 5.36
C ALA A 218 3.10 20.94 4.01
N ARG A 219 2.99 21.90 3.08
CA ARG A 219 2.49 21.65 1.71
C ARG A 219 3.37 20.70 0.92
N GLU A 220 4.69 20.92 0.96
CA GLU A 220 5.67 20.08 0.29
C GLU A 220 5.66 18.66 0.88
N MET A 221 5.66 18.55 2.22
CA MET A 221 5.59 17.27 2.91
C MET A 221 4.32 16.51 2.53
N PHE A 222 3.16 17.18 2.51
CA PHE A 222 1.91 16.58 2.05
C PHE A 222 2.04 16.01 0.64
N GLN A 223 2.55 16.80 -0.31
CA GLN A 223 2.70 16.38 -1.70
C GLN A 223 3.70 15.21 -1.88
N GLN A 224 4.81 15.23 -1.14
CA GLN A 224 5.87 14.23 -1.29
C GLN A 224 5.60 12.93 -0.52
N ARG A 225 4.85 12.97 0.58
CA ARG A 225 4.69 11.83 1.49
C ARG A 225 3.25 11.37 1.66
N VAL A 226 2.33 12.29 1.95
CA VAL A 226 0.94 11.95 2.31
C VAL A 226 0.11 11.64 1.06
N ALA A 227 0.17 12.49 0.04
CA ALA A 227 -0.59 12.32 -1.19
C ALA A 227 -0.28 10.99 -1.91
N PRO A 228 1.00 10.53 -2.00
CA PRO A 228 1.31 9.21 -2.52
C PRO A 228 0.68 8.06 -1.72
N ILE A 229 0.68 8.13 -0.39
CA ILE A 229 0.06 7.12 0.48
C ILE A 229 -1.45 7.04 0.20
N LEU A 230 -2.14 8.18 0.18
CA LEU A 230 -3.57 8.24 -0.10
C LEU A 230 -3.89 7.71 -1.50
N ALA A 231 -3.04 8.02 -2.49
CA ALA A 231 -3.18 7.49 -3.84
C ALA A 231 -3.03 5.96 -3.84
N GLU A 232 -1.98 5.40 -3.24
CA GLU A 232 -1.74 3.95 -3.18
C GLU A 232 -2.86 3.19 -2.45
N ALA A 233 -3.45 3.81 -1.43
CA ALA A 233 -4.63 3.29 -0.75
C ALA A 233 -5.93 3.43 -1.56
N GLU A 234 -5.91 4.13 -2.69
CA GLU A 234 -7.07 4.51 -3.52
C GLU A 234 -8.12 5.32 -2.72
N ILE A 235 -7.64 6.20 -1.83
CA ILE A 235 -8.46 7.08 -1.00
C ILE A 235 -8.50 8.47 -1.67
N PRO A 236 -9.59 8.84 -2.36
CA PRO A 236 -9.73 10.18 -2.92
C PRO A 236 -9.90 11.21 -1.80
N TYR A 237 -9.42 12.43 -2.02
CA TYR A 237 -9.44 13.50 -1.04
C TYR A 237 -9.74 14.87 -1.68
N ASP A 238 -10.30 15.78 -0.89
CA ASP A 238 -10.40 17.21 -1.21
C ASP A 238 -9.43 17.99 -0.32
N LEU A 239 -8.54 18.78 -0.94
CA LEU A 239 -7.51 19.54 -0.23
C LEU A 239 -7.93 21.00 -0.03
N HIS A 240 -8.02 21.41 1.23
CA HIS A 240 -8.32 22.76 1.65
C HIS A 240 -7.13 23.39 2.39
N ILE A 241 -6.55 24.44 1.80
CA ILE A 241 -5.41 25.16 2.36
C ILE A 241 -5.92 26.32 3.22
N THR A 242 -5.54 26.33 4.50
CA THR A 242 -5.93 27.40 5.45
C THR A 242 -5.31 28.73 5.05
N LYS A 243 -6.06 29.83 5.17
CA LYS A 243 -5.61 31.17 4.74
C LYS A 243 -5.20 32.09 5.89
N LYS A 244 -5.81 31.93 7.07
CA LYS A 244 -5.63 32.76 8.27
C LYS A 244 -5.98 31.95 9.52
N CYS A 245 -5.75 32.53 10.70
CA CYS A 245 -6.23 31.96 11.96
C CYS A 245 -7.76 31.80 11.98
N ASN A 246 -8.24 30.76 12.67
CA ASN A 246 -9.65 30.36 12.76
C ASN A 246 -10.29 29.97 11.42
N TRP A 247 -9.54 29.90 10.32
CA TRP A 247 -10.10 29.51 9.03
C TRP A 247 -10.61 28.08 9.06
N ALA A 248 -9.87 27.14 9.69
CA ALA A 248 -10.28 25.75 9.76
C ALA A 248 -11.52 25.58 10.65
N ARG A 249 -11.57 26.30 11.77
CA ARG A 249 -12.71 26.38 12.69
C ARG A 249 -13.98 26.84 11.96
N GLU A 250 -13.90 27.98 11.26
CA GLU A 250 -15.02 28.53 10.49
C GLU A 250 -15.45 27.57 9.37
N PHE A 251 -14.50 26.94 8.68
CA PHE A 251 -14.78 26.02 7.58
C PHE A 251 -15.62 24.82 8.02
N VAL A 252 -15.19 24.10 9.07
CA VAL A 252 -15.90 22.89 9.52
C VAL A 252 -17.21 23.20 10.24
N ARG A 253 -17.33 24.40 10.83
CA ARG A 253 -18.57 24.86 11.45
C ARG A 253 -19.66 25.14 10.41
N LEU A 254 -19.30 25.74 9.27
CA LEU A 254 -20.27 26.23 8.27
C LEU A 254 -20.55 25.25 7.12
N ARG A 255 -19.74 24.22 6.93
CA ARG A 255 -19.90 23.26 5.82
C ARG A 255 -20.58 21.99 6.27
N ASP A 256 -21.21 21.31 5.31
CA ASP A 256 -21.69 19.95 5.52
C ASP A 256 -20.48 19.00 5.56
N VAL A 257 -20.06 18.62 6.76
CA VAL A 257 -18.89 17.76 6.99
C VAL A 257 -19.17 16.28 6.66
N TYR A 258 -20.43 15.88 6.50
CA TYR A 258 -20.83 14.51 6.21
C TYR A 258 -20.66 14.13 4.73
N LEU A 259 -20.35 15.11 3.87
CA LEU A 259 -19.91 14.88 2.49
C LEU A 259 -18.58 14.10 2.42
N TRP A 260 -17.82 14.08 3.51
CA TRP A 260 -16.55 13.39 3.62
C TRP A 260 -16.62 12.19 4.57
N ARG A 261 -15.75 11.21 4.34
CA ARG A 261 -15.62 10.01 5.20
C ARG A 261 -14.83 10.27 6.49
N GLY A 262 -14.25 11.46 6.63
CA GLY A 262 -13.33 11.81 7.72
C GLY A 262 -12.54 13.08 7.42
N ILE A 263 -11.85 13.60 8.43
CA ILE A 263 -11.00 14.78 8.35
C ILE A 263 -9.54 14.39 8.62
N LEU A 264 -8.64 14.78 7.72
CA LEU A 264 -7.20 14.67 7.90
C LEU A 264 -6.58 16.06 8.06
N VAL A 265 -6.09 16.36 9.25
CA VAL A 265 -5.44 17.63 9.59
C VAL A 265 -3.95 17.54 9.33
N VAL A 266 -3.44 18.41 8.47
CA VAL A 266 -2.01 18.47 8.09
C VAL A 266 -1.41 19.77 8.63
N GLY A 267 -0.73 19.68 9.76
CA GLY A 267 -0.30 20.84 10.53
C GLY A 267 0.26 20.47 11.91
N GLY A 268 0.31 21.44 12.81
CA GLY A 268 0.57 21.19 14.24
C GLY A 268 -0.72 21.08 15.06
N ASP A 269 -0.55 20.92 16.38
CA ASP A 269 -1.65 20.79 17.35
C ASP A 269 -2.68 21.94 17.25
N GLY A 270 -2.24 23.16 16.91
CA GLY A 270 -3.12 24.33 16.80
C GLY A 270 -4.16 24.24 15.68
N ILE A 271 -3.87 23.60 14.55
CA ILE A 271 -4.87 23.43 13.47
C ILE A 271 -5.86 22.34 13.83
N PHE A 272 -5.39 21.28 14.49
CA PHE A 272 -6.28 20.26 15.02
C PHE A 272 -7.24 20.88 16.04
N PHE A 273 -6.73 21.75 16.91
CA PHE A 273 -7.55 22.53 17.85
C PHE A 273 -8.61 23.39 17.14
N GLU A 274 -8.26 24.11 16.07
CA GLU A 274 -9.24 24.89 15.31
C GLU A 274 -10.36 24.01 14.74
N VAL A 275 -10.01 22.88 14.13
CA VAL A 275 -10.99 21.92 13.58
C VAL A 275 -11.90 21.39 14.67
N LEU A 276 -11.34 20.92 15.79
CA LEU A 276 -12.11 20.34 16.87
C LEU A 276 -13.10 21.34 17.48
N ASN A 277 -12.66 22.58 17.76
CA ASN A 277 -13.55 23.62 18.27
C ASN A 277 -14.62 24.03 17.25
N GLY A 278 -14.29 24.04 15.97
CA GLY A 278 -15.25 24.34 14.91
C GLY A 278 -16.37 23.30 14.83
N LEU A 279 -16.04 22.02 15.07
CA LEU A 279 -17.03 20.95 15.17
C LEU A 279 -17.90 21.10 16.43
N PHE A 280 -17.31 21.42 17.59
CA PHE A 280 -18.05 21.65 18.83
C PHE A 280 -18.99 22.86 18.80
N GLU A 281 -18.79 23.80 17.88
CA GLU A 281 -19.67 24.95 17.69
C GLU A 281 -20.89 24.68 16.81
N ARG A 282 -20.98 23.50 16.21
CA ARG A 282 -22.12 23.13 15.39
C ARG A 282 -23.30 22.76 16.27
N GLU A 283 -24.51 22.94 15.74
CA GLU A 283 -25.72 22.49 16.42
C GLU A 283 -25.77 20.96 16.56
N ASP A 284 -25.22 20.24 15.58
CA ASP A 284 -25.14 18.78 15.49
C ASP A 284 -23.79 18.23 15.96
N TRP A 285 -23.07 18.93 16.85
CA TRP A 285 -21.70 18.59 17.22
C TRP A 285 -21.54 17.16 17.76
N GLN A 286 -22.54 16.63 18.48
CA GLN A 286 -22.50 15.27 19.03
C GLN A 286 -22.40 14.25 17.89
N THR A 287 -23.31 14.33 16.92
CA THR A 287 -23.29 13.50 15.71
C THR A 287 -21.99 13.68 14.93
N ALA A 288 -21.52 14.93 14.78
CA ALA A 288 -20.28 15.19 14.06
C ALA A 288 -19.05 14.52 14.71
N ILE A 289 -18.97 14.51 16.04
CA ILE A 289 -17.85 13.89 16.78
C ILE A 289 -17.96 12.36 16.77
N ASP A 290 -19.18 11.81 16.86
CA ASP A 290 -19.40 10.37 16.87
C ASP A 290 -19.19 9.73 15.49
N GLU A 291 -19.59 10.42 14.41
CA GLU A 291 -19.57 9.85 13.06
C GLU A 291 -18.31 10.15 12.24
N LEU A 292 -17.55 11.21 12.58
CA LEU A 292 -16.48 11.71 11.73
C LEU A 292 -15.08 11.48 12.32
N PRO A 293 -14.34 10.47 11.84
CA PRO A 293 -12.96 10.25 12.28
C PRO A 293 -12.07 11.44 11.93
N ILE A 294 -11.21 11.84 12.87
CA ILE A 294 -10.24 12.93 12.69
C ILE A 294 -8.83 12.37 12.86
N GLY A 295 -8.00 12.52 11.83
CA GLY A 295 -6.58 12.17 11.85
C GLY A 295 -5.69 13.41 11.86
N ILE A 296 -4.49 13.28 12.43
CA ILE A 296 -3.46 14.33 12.42
C ILE A 296 -2.19 13.83 11.71
N ILE A 297 -1.68 14.63 10.78
CA ILE A 297 -0.36 14.45 10.17
C ILE A 297 0.55 15.55 10.73
N PRO A 298 1.60 15.19 11.49
CA PRO A 298 2.45 16.16 12.19
C PRO A 298 3.35 16.93 11.23
N CYS A 299 3.03 18.20 11.02
CA CYS A 299 3.82 19.18 10.28
C CYS A 299 4.16 20.43 11.12
N GLY A 300 3.76 20.46 12.39
CA GLY A 300 3.96 21.59 13.28
C GLY A 300 5.34 21.64 13.91
N SER A 301 5.64 22.74 14.60
CA SER A 301 6.80 22.81 15.51
C SER A 301 6.54 22.02 16.80
N GLY A 302 5.28 22.02 17.27
CA GLY A 302 4.76 21.13 18.31
C GLY A 302 3.81 20.11 17.68
N ASN A 303 4.05 18.83 17.98
CA ASN A 303 3.28 17.68 17.47
C ASN A 303 2.95 16.72 18.63
N GLY A 304 2.58 17.28 19.78
CA GLY A 304 2.37 16.52 21.01
C GLY A 304 1.24 15.51 20.85
N LEU A 305 0.13 15.93 20.24
CA LEU A 305 -1.03 15.07 20.02
C LEU A 305 -0.68 13.88 19.12
N ALA A 306 -0.05 14.15 17.97
CA ALA A 306 0.35 13.10 17.03
C ALA A 306 1.30 12.09 17.67
N LYS A 307 2.24 12.56 18.51
CA LYS A 307 3.17 11.69 19.24
C LYS A 307 2.45 10.81 20.27
N THR A 308 1.53 11.38 21.05
CA THR A 308 0.73 10.64 22.04
C THR A 308 -0.14 9.57 21.37
N VAL A 309 -0.82 9.93 20.27
CA VAL A 309 -1.63 8.97 19.51
C VAL A 309 -0.74 7.87 18.95
N SER A 310 0.40 8.20 18.32
CA SER A 310 1.31 7.21 17.74
C SER A 310 1.83 6.20 18.77
N PHE A 311 2.08 6.63 20.01
CA PHE A 311 2.56 5.74 21.08
C PHE A 311 1.58 4.58 21.38
N LEU A 312 0.27 4.77 21.16
CA LEU A 312 -0.73 3.72 21.32
C LEU A 312 -0.70 2.66 20.20
N TYR A 313 0.00 2.94 19.10
CA TYR A 313 0.04 2.09 17.89
C TYR A 313 1.46 1.59 17.53
N GLU A 314 2.46 1.78 18.42
CA GLU A 314 3.83 1.25 18.30
C GLU A 314 3.97 -0.23 18.71
#